data_AF-A0A321LL07-F1
#
_entry.id   AF-A0A321LL07-F1
#
_cell.length_a   1.000
_cell.length_b   1.000
_cell.length_c   1.000
_cell.angle_alpha   90.00
_cell.angle_beta   90.00
_cell.angle_gamma   90.00
#
_symmetry.space_group_name_H-M   'P 1'
#
loop_
_entity.id
_entity.type
_entity.pdbx_description
1 polymer ?
#
loop_
_entity_poly.entity_id
_entity_poly.type
_entity_poly.pdbx_seq_one_letter_code
_entity_poly.pdbx_strand_id
1 'polypeptide(L)'
;MPDPAAPDRPLMARREVVSLPSASTLALIRHETAGRKLAPKRVAVIGDPVYDSQDARLGKYSSAIGRRSGDKVEEKSEGVTYAKTAFFQAEALSSDSNEIGSSGGNLRFPRLSFTRQEAADIASLADSKDVMLAMDFRANRETAMVRRWRSIR
;
A
#
# COMPACT_ATOMS: atom_id res chain seq x y z
N MET A 1 28.32 -28.29 -15.33
CA MET A 1 28.22 -29.17 -16.51
C MET A 1 28.88 -28.44 -17.69
N PRO A 2 29.86 -29.08 -18.36
CA PRO A 2 30.54 -28.52 -19.54
C PRO A 2 29.60 -28.46 -20.76
N ASP A 3 29.83 -27.52 -21.67
CA ASP A 3 29.06 -27.41 -22.92
C ASP A 3 29.51 -28.49 -23.92
N PRO A 4 28.61 -29.35 -24.45
CA PRO A 4 28.98 -30.36 -25.44
C PRO A 4 29.56 -29.77 -26.74
N ALA A 5 29.28 -28.49 -27.03
CA ALA A 5 29.86 -27.78 -28.18
C ALA A 5 31.17 -27.01 -27.85
N ALA A 6 31.48 -26.82 -26.56
CA ALA A 6 32.65 -26.06 -26.09
C ALA A 6 33.04 -26.53 -24.67
N PRO A 7 33.80 -27.64 -24.54
CA PRO A 7 34.05 -28.30 -23.25
C PRO A 7 34.71 -27.40 -22.20
N ASP A 8 35.39 -26.34 -22.63
CA ASP A 8 36.14 -25.41 -21.78
C ASP A 8 35.28 -24.29 -21.18
N ARG A 9 33.98 -24.25 -21.50
CA ARG A 9 33.06 -23.20 -21.04
C ARG A 9 31.82 -23.79 -20.36
N PRO A 10 31.42 -23.27 -19.18
CA PRO A 10 30.23 -23.76 -18.50
C PRO A 10 28.95 -23.33 -19.23
N LEU A 11 27.97 -24.24 -19.31
CA LEU A 11 26.66 -24.01 -19.94
C LEU A 11 25.96 -22.72 -19.48
N MET A 12 26.11 -22.39 -18.20
CA MET A 12 25.51 -21.21 -17.56
C MET A 12 26.05 -19.87 -18.11
N ALA A 13 27.24 -19.86 -18.73
CA ALA A 13 27.81 -18.63 -19.30
C ALA A 13 27.11 -18.18 -20.59
N ARG A 14 26.28 -19.03 -21.22
CA ARG A 14 25.60 -18.74 -22.49
C ARG A 14 24.10 -19.00 -22.48
N ARG A 15 23.59 -19.78 -21.51
CA ARG A 15 22.21 -20.25 -21.53
C ARG A 15 21.51 -19.80 -20.25
N GLU A 16 20.45 -19.04 -20.41
CA GLU A 16 19.56 -18.63 -19.33
C GLU A 16 18.69 -19.83 -18.91
N VAL A 17 18.61 -20.07 -17.60
CA VAL A 17 17.71 -21.09 -17.04
C VAL A 17 16.46 -20.37 -16.56
N VAL A 18 15.39 -20.45 -17.35
CA VAL A 18 14.08 -19.90 -16.97
C VAL A 18 13.26 -20.99 -16.29
N SER A 19 12.86 -20.78 -15.04
CA SER A 19 11.88 -21.65 -14.39
C SER A 19 10.49 -21.25 -14.85
N LEU A 20 9.88 -22.05 -15.73
CA LEU A 20 8.52 -21.85 -16.19
C LEU A 20 7.59 -22.94 -15.63
N PRO A 21 6.32 -22.61 -15.35
CA PRO A 21 5.30 -23.62 -15.06
C PRO A 21 5.15 -24.62 -16.21
N SER A 22 4.60 -25.81 -15.92
CA SER A 22 4.29 -26.83 -16.93
C SER A 22 3.48 -26.26 -18.10
N ALA A 23 3.72 -26.77 -19.31
CA ALA A 23 3.07 -26.30 -20.53
C ALA A 23 1.53 -26.30 -20.44
N SER A 24 0.94 -27.32 -19.77
CA SER A 24 -0.50 -27.41 -19.54
C SER A 24 -1.03 -26.27 -18.66
N THR A 25 -0.29 -25.88 -17.63
CA THR A 25 -0.64 -24.76 -16.73
C THR A 25 -0.60 -23.43 -17.48
N LEU A 26 0.43 -23.23 -18.33
CA LEU A 26 0.51 -22.05 -19.19
C LEU A 26 -0.63 -21.97 -20.20
N ALA A 27 -1.04 -23.10 -20.78
CA ALA A 27 -2.18 -23.15 -21.68
C ALA A 27 -3.47 -22.73 -20.99
N LEU A 28 -3.70 -23.17 -19.75
CA LEU A 28 -4.87 -22.78 -18.95
C LEU A 28 -4.86 -21.28 -18.63
N ILE A 29 -3.74 -20.74 -18.14
CA ILE A 29 -3.60 -19.30 -17.84
C ILE A 29 -3.84 -18.44 -19.10
N ARG A 30 -3.29 -18.84 -20.25
CA ARG A 30 -3.50 -18.13 -21.52
C ARG A 30 -4.95 -18.20 -21.99
N HIS A 31 -5.60 -19.34 -21.81
CA HIS A 31 -7.01 -19.49 -22.14
C HIS A 31 -7.91 -18.59 -21.27
N GLU A 32 -7.67 -18.55 -19.96
CA GLU A 32 -8.42 -17.68 -19.03
C GLU A 32 -8.22 -16.19 -19.32
N THR A 33 -7.06 -15.81 -19.87
CA THR A 33 -6.70 -14.41 -20.14
C THR A 33 -6.94 -13.96 -21.58
N ALA A 34 -7.31 -14.88 -22.49
CA ALA A 34 -7.46 -14.62 -23.93
C ALA A 34 -8.50 -13.53 -24.29
N GLY A 35 -9.50 -13.31 -23.43
CA GLY A 35 -10.53 -12.27 -23.61
C GLY A 35 -10.32 -11.02 -22.76
N ARG A 36 -9.23 -10.93 -21.99
CA ARG A 36 -9.04 -9.83 -21.05
C ARG A 36 -8.78 -8.53 -21.80
N LYS A 37 -9.66 -7.54 -21.64
CA LYS A 37 -9.37 -6.17 -22.07
C LYS A 37 -8.15 -5.67 -21.31
N LEU A 38 -7.15 -5.16 -22.04
CA LEU A 38 -5.98 -4.49 -21.46
C LEU A 38 -6.47 -3.45 -20.47
N ALA A 39 -6.00 -3.53 -19.24
CA ALA A 39 -6.32 -2.53 -18.24
C ALA A 39 -5.87 -1.16 -18.78
N PRO A 40 -6.71 -0.11 -18.71
CA PRO A 40 -6.23 1.24 -18.95
C PRO A 40 -5.01 1.45 -18.03
N LYS A 41 -3.95 2.12 -18.51
CA LYS A 41 -2.63 2.26 -17.85
C LYS A 41 -2.66 3.07 -16.54
N ARG A 42 -3.67 2.89 -15.71
CA ARG A 42 -3.91 3.60 -14.46
C ARG A 42 -3.38 2.80 -13.29
N VAL A 43 -2.44 3.41 -12.56
CA VAL A 43 -1.82 2.84 -11.36
C VAL A 43 -2.35 3.58 -10.13
N ALA A 44 -2.86 2.84 -9.16
CA ALA A 44 -3.26 3.39 -7.86
C ALA A 44 -2.28 2.88 -6.80
N VAL A 45 -1.52 3.79 -6.20
CA VAL A 45 -0.58 3.50 -5.11
C VAL A 45 -1.16 4.05 -3.82
N ILE A 46 -1.33 3.16 -2.84
CA ILE A 46 -1.85 3.48 -1.51
C ILE A 46 -0.80 2.99 -0.52
N GLY A 47 -0.18 3.90 0.23
CA GLY A 47 0.99 3.56 1.04
C GLY A 47 1.11 4.38 2.32
N ASP A 48 1.88 3.82 3.26
CA ASP A 48 2.24 4.45 4.54
C ASP A 48 1.02 4.93 5.36
N PRO A 49 0.00 4.09 5.62
CA PRO A 49 -1.15 4.46 6.45
C PRO A 49 -0.77 4.75 7.91
N VAL A 50 -1.62 5.51 8.61
CA VAL A 50 -1.47 5.84 10.03
C VAL A 50 -2.54 5.06 10.82
N TYR A 51 -2.12 4.05 11.61
CA TYR A 51 -3.06 3.20 12.38
C TYR A 51 -2.96 3.37 13.90
N ASP A 52 -1.85 3.94 14.41
CA ASP A 52 -1.60 4.06 15.84
C ASP A 52 -1.82 5.51 16.32
N SER A 53 -2.51 5.68 17.44
CA SER A 53 -2.72 6.99 18.07
C SER A 53 -1.44 7.63 18.59
N GLN A 54 -0.40 6.82 18.84
CA GLN A 54 0.93 7.25 19.27
C GLN A 54 1.89 7.48 18.09
N ASP A 55 1.41 7.45 16.84
CA ASP A 55 2.24 7.74 15.68
C ASP A 55 2.76 9.20 15.74
N ALA A 56 4.08 9.38 15.58
CA ALA A 56 4.72 10.69 15.61
C ALA A 56 4.14 11.70 14.60
N ARG A 57 3.50 11.22 13.53
CA ARG A 57 2.78 12.05 12.55
C ARG A 57 1.60 12.79 13.17
N LEU A 58 0.94 12.23 14.18
CA LEU A 58 -0.20 12.86 14.88
C LEU A 58 0.25 14.02 15.77
N GLY A 59 1.44 13.95 16.36
CA GLY A 59 2.00 15.00 17.25
C GLY A 59 2.17 16.38 16.59
N LYS A 60 2.34 16.40 15.26
CA LYS A 60 2.41 17.66 14.48
C LYS A 60 1.05 18.35 14.36
N TYR A 61 -0.04 17.59 14.44
CA TYR A 61 -1.40 18.13 14.34
C TYR A 61 -1.97 18.51 15.71
N SER A 62 -1.64 17.76 16.78
CA SER A 62 -2.04 18.13 18.14
C SER A 62 -1.41 19.43 18.63
N SER A 63 -0.14 19.68 18.26
CA SER A 63 0.54 20.95 18.54
C SER A 63 0.04 22.14 17.69
N ALA A 64 -0.65 21.88 16.57
CA ALA A 64 -1.35 22.91 15.79
C ALA A 64 -2.74 23.23 16.39
N ILE A 65 -3.41 22.25 16.98
CA ILE A 65 -4.69 22.43 17.71
C ILE A 65 -4.47 23.21 19.02
N GLY A 66 -3.42 22.87 19.79
CA GLY A 66 -3.09 23.56 21.04
C GLY A 66 -2.64 25.02 20.88
N ARG A 67 -2.08 25.39 19.71
CA ARG A 67 -1.66 26.76 19.40
C ARG A 67 -2.78 27.64 18.83
N ARG A 68 -3.92 27.06 18.43
CA ARG A 68 -5.05 27.76 17.79
C ARG A 68 -6.33 27.77 18.63
N SER A 69 -6.25 27.46 19.92
CA SER A 69 -7.41 27.49 20.83
C SER A 69 -7.98 28.89 21.09
N GLY A 70 -7.37 29.95 20.52
CA GLY A 70 -7.79 31.34 20.71
C GLY A 70 -8.41 32.02 19.49
N ASP A 71 -8.50 31.35 18.33
CA ASP A 71 -9.03 32.01 17.13
C ASP A 71 -10.00 31.09 16.37
N LYS A 72 -11.16 31.64 15.98
CA LYS A 72 -12.22 30.91 15.28
C LYS A 72 -11.76 30.57 13.86
N VAL A 73 -11.02 29.49 13.71
CA VAL A 73 -10.60 28.98 12.40
C VAL A 73 -11.64 27.97 11.92
N GLU A 74 -12.28 28.30 10.79
CA GLU A 74 -13.16 27.44 10.01
C GLU A 74 -12.59 26.02 9.85
N GLU A 75 -13.45 25.00 10.01
CA GLU A 75 -13.18 23.56 9.93
C GLU A 75 -12.74 23.09 8.52
N LYS A 76 -11.63 23.62 7.99
CA LYS A 76 -11.05 23.21 6.70
C LYS A 76 -9.70 22.49 6.80
N SER A 77 -9.27 22.12 8.00
CA SER A 77 -8.05 21.32 8.16
C SER A 77 -8.40 19.84 8.30
N GLU A 78 -8.40 19.14 7.18
CA GLU A 78 -8.56 17.68 7.07
C GLU A 78 -7.81 16.91 8.17
N GLY A 79 -6.58 17.31 8.51
CA GLY A 79 -5.76 16.69 9.56
C GLY A 79 -6.32 16.76 10.99
N VAL A 80 -7.17 17.73 11.33
CA VAL A 80 -7.79 17.86 12.66
C VAL A 80 -8.98 16.90 12.79
N THR A 81 -9.76 16.75 11.72
CA THR A 81 -10.85 15.77 11.66
C THR A 81 -10.28 14.35 11.70
N TYR A 82 -9.18 14.09 10.99
CA TYR A 82 -8.48 12.81 11.02
C TYR A 82 -7.83 12.47 12.37
N ALA A 83 -7.28 13.46 13.09
CA ALA A 83 -6.75 13.22 14.44
C ALA A 83 -7.86 12.86 15.43
N LYS A 84 -9.04 13.50 15.33
CA LYS A 84 -10.21 13.15 16.13
C LYS A 84 -10.74 11.76 15.78
N THR A 85 -10.94 11.44 14.50
CA THR A 85 -11.44 10.11 14.09
C THR A 85 -10.45 9.00 14.38
N ALA A 86 -9.14 9.20 14.20
CA ALA A 86 -8.12 8.22 14.57
C ALA A 86 -8.10 7.95 16.08
N PHE A 87 -8.32 8.96 16.92
CA PHE A 87 -8.44 8.80 18.37
C PHE A 87 -9.65 7.94 18.75
N PHE A 88 -10.84 8.25 18.21
CA PHE A 88 -12.05 7.45 18.45
C PHE A 88 -11.97 6.04 17.86
N GLN A 89 -11.33 5.87 16.70
CA GLN A 89 -11.19 4.58 16.04
C GLN A 89 -10.15 3.69 16.73
N ALA A 90 -9.10 4.25 17.34
CA ALA A 90 -8.16 3.53 18.18
C ALA A 90 -8.83 2.99 19.48
N GLU A 91 -9.79 3.74 20.04
CA GLU A 91 -10.59 3.29 21.19
C GLU A 91 -11.58 2.15 20.81
N ALA A 92 -12.16 2.21 19.61
CA ALA A 92 -12.98 1.13 19.07
C ALA A 92 -12.16 -0.14 18.75
N LEU A 93 -10.96 0.02 18.16
CA LEU A 93 -10.05 -1.09 17.85
C LEU A 93 -9.47 -1.75 19.11
N SER A 94 -9.28 -1.00 20.20
CA SER A 94 -8.88 -1.56 21.49
C SER A 94 -10.01 -2.38 22.14
N SER A 95 -11.27 -2.01 21.88
CA SER A 95 -12.43 -2.78 22.32
C SER A 95 -12.60 -4.10 21.54
N ASP A 96 -12.44 -4.08 20.21
CA ASP A 96 -12.51 -5.29 19.35
C ASP A 96 -11.32 -6.24 19.56
N SER A 97 -10.18 -5.73 20.03
CA SER A 97 -8.98 -6.53 20.28
C SER A 97 -9.06 -7.43 21.51
N ASN A 98 -10.01 -7.19 22.42
CA ASN A 98 -10.23 -8.05 23.59
C ASN A 98 -10.84 -9.42 23.22
N GLU A 99 -11.44 -9.58 22.03
CA GLU A 99 -11.97 -10.87 21.57
C GLU A 99 -10.93 -11.76 20.87
N ILE A 100 -9.91 -11.18 20.23
CA ILE A 100 -8.82 -11.93 19.57
C ILE A 100 -7.65 -12.07 20.54
N GLY A 101 -7.87 -12.75 21.67
CA GLY A 101 -6.87 -13.45 22.49
C GLY A 101 -5.52 -12.77 22.80
N SER A 102 -5.40 -11.45 22.69
CA SER A 102 -4.16 -10.73 22.95
C SER A 102 -4.31 -10.05 24.31
N SER A 103 -3.77 -10.71 25.33
CA SER A 103 -3.78 -10.25 26.72
C SER A 103 -3.41 -8.77 26.84
N GLY A 104 -4.42 -7.91 27.07
CA GLY A 104 -4.33 -6.68 27.87
C GLY A 104 -3.26 -5.64 27.49
N GLY A 105 -2.71 -5.66 26.29
CA GLY A 105 -1.70 -4.70 25.84
C GLY A 105 -2.19 -3.99 24.59
N ASN A 106 -2.21 -2.64 24.61
CA ASN A 106 -2.44 -1.80 23.43
C ASN A 106 -1.85 -2.45 22.18
N LEU A 107 -2.69 -2.87 21.23
CA LEU A 107 -2.26 -3.31 19.92
C LEU A 107 -1.51 -2.16 19.23
N ARG A 108 -0.20 -2.14 19.39
CA ARG A 108 0.69 -1.24 18.67
C ARG A 108 0.93 -1.85 17.31
N PHE A 109 0.50 -1.14 16.27
CA PHE A 109 0.83 -1.48 14.89
C PHE A 109 2.06 -0.65 14.50
N PRO A 110 3.30 -1.20 14.65
CA PRO A 110 4.48 -0.47 14.27
C PRO A 110 4.43 -0.16 12.78
N ARG A 111 4.78 1.08 12.43
CA ARG A 111 4.88 1.49 11.03
C ARG A 111 5.88 0.59 10.30
N LEU A 112 5.57 0.26 9.06
CA LEU A 112 6.51 -0.41 8.19
C LEU A 112 7.48 0.63 7.62
N SER A 113 8.72 0.58 8.11
CA SER A 113 9.80 1.39 7.56
C SER A 113 9.94 1.06 6.06
N PHE A 114 10.18 2.08 5.24
CA PHE A 114 10.32 2.02 3.78
C PHE A 114 9.04 1.99 2.93
N THR A 115 7.85 1.74 3.49
CA THR A 115 6.59 1.76 2.70
C THR A 115 6.37 3.11 1.98
N ARG A 116 6.86 4.21 2.55
CA ARG A 116 6.82 5.52 1.89
C ARG A 116 7.69 5.58 0.63
N GLN A 117 8.93 5.12 0.73
CA GLN A 117 9.85 5.16 -0.42
C GLN A 117 9.32 4.24 -1.51
N GLU A 118 8.93 3.01 -1.17
CA GLU A 118 8.37 2.06 -2.12
C GLU A 118 7.13 2.62 -2.85
N ALA A 119 6.20 3.25 -2.11
CA ALA A 119 5.03 3.87 -2.74
C ALA A 119 5.40 5.02 -3.70
N ALA A 120 6.40 5.83 -3.35
CA ALA A 120 6.89 6.89 -4.23
C ALA A 120 7.59 6.32 -5.48
N ASP A 121 8.37 5.27 -5.30
CA ASP A 121 9.10 4.60 -6.39
C ASP A 121 8.11 3.95 -7.37
N ILE A 122 7.11 3.21 -6.89
CA ILE A 122 6.06 2.63 -7.75
C ILE A 122 5.31 3.72 -8.52
N ALA A 123 4.99 4.84 -7.86
CA ALA A 123 4.33 5.96 -8.51
C ALA A 123 5.19 6.59 -9.61
N SER A 124 6.53 6.56 -9.47
CA SER A 124 7.45 7.13 -10.46
C SER A 124 7.60 6.30 -11.74
N LEU A 125 7.26 5.00 -11.69
CA LEU A 125 7.37 4.08 -12.85
C LEU A 125 6.28 4.30 -13.92
N ALA A 126 5.24 5.07 -13.60
CA ALA A 126 4.09 5.27 -14.48
C ALA A 126 3.91 6.75 -14.85
N ASP A 127 3.23 7.00 -15.98
CA ASP A 127 2.93 8.36 -16.43
C ASP A 127 2.08 9.10 -15.39
N SER A 128 2.51 10.28 -14.97
CA SER A 128 1.87 11.07 -13.89
C SER A 128 0.38 11.36 -14.09
N LYS A 129 -0.10 11.29 -15.34
CA LYS A 129 -1.50 11.50 -15.76
C LYS A 129 -2.41 10.34 -15.33
N ASP A 130 -1.83 9.16 -15.17
CA ASP A 130 -2.53 7.91 -14.90
C ASP A 130 -2.22 7.34 -13.50
N VAL A 131 -1.41 8.05 -12.70
CA VAL A 131 -1.03 7.64 -11.35
C VAL A 131 -1.87 8.36 -10.30
N MET A 132 -2.50 7.59 -9.43
CA MET A 132 -3.02 8.08 -8.16
C MET A 132 -2.08 7.67 -7.04
N LEU A 133 -1.62 8.65 -6.26
CA LEU A 133 -0.86 8.42 -5.03
C LEU A 133 -1.68 8.88 -3.83
N ALA A 134 -1.95 7.95 -2.91
CA ALA A 134 -2.62 8.21 -1.64
C ALA A 134 -1.70 7.77 -0.48
N MET A 135 -1.29 8.73 0.34
CA MET A 135 -0.32 8.53 1.42
C MET A 135 -0.90 8.96 2.77
N ASP A 136 -0.32 8.47 3.85
CA ASP A 136 -0.66 8.90 5.22
C ASP A 136 -2.17 8.76 5.49
N PHE A 137 -2.84 9.83 5.94
CA PHE A 137 -4.27 9.83 6.24
C PHE A 137 -5.17 9.61 5.02
N ARG A 138 -4.65 9.85 3.81
CA ARG A 138 -5.37 9.57 2.55
C ARG A 138 -5.29 8.09 2.17
N ALA A 139 -4.36 7.34 2.76
CA ALA A 139 -4.25 5.89 2.60
C ALA A 139 -5.27 5.15 3.50
N ASN A 140 -6.56 5.42 3.26
CA ASN A 140 -7.66 4.85 4.04
C ASN A 140 -8.54 3.92 3.19
N ARG A 141 -9.44 3.19 3.87
CA ARG A 141 -10.33 2.21 3.23
C ARG A 141 -11.24 2.84 2.19
N GLU A 142 -11.75 4.04 2.43
CA GLU A 142 -12.64 4.72 1.48
C GLU A 142 -11.91 4.99 0.17
N THR A 143 -10.69 5.53 0.23
CA THR A 143 -9.82 5.76 -0.92
C THR A 143 -9.55 4.48 -1.71
N ALA A 144 -9.33 3.35 -1.03
CA ALA A 144 -9.13 2.05 -1.66
C ALA A 144 -10.40 1.50 -2.33
N MET A 145 -11.58 1.85 -1.82
CA MET A 145 -12.86 1.30 -2.27
C MET A 145 -13.54 2.13 -3.36
N VAL A 146 -13.01 3.30 -3.71
CA VAL A 146 -13.60 4.18 -4.72
C VAL A 146 -13.76 3.45 -6.06
N ARG A 147 -15.00 3.50 -6.59
CA ARG A 147 -15.42 2.78 -7.80
C ARG A 147 -14.62 3.16 -9.06
N ARG A 148 -13.97 4.33 -9.05
CA ARG A 148 -13.05 4.84 -10.10
C ARG A 148 -11.89 3.90 -10.42
N TRP A 149 -11.46 3.06 -9.46
CA TRP A 149 -10.34 2.12 -9.61
C TRP A 149 -10.75 0.64 -9.64
N ARG A 150 -11.96 0.30 -9.18
CA ARG A 150 -12.48 -1.09 -9.20
C ARG A 150 -12.90 -1.58 -10.60
N SER A 151 -12.92 -0.70 -11.61
CA SER A 151 -13.36 -0.99 -12.99
C SER A 151 -12.31 -1.69 -13.87
N ILE A 152 -11.32 -2.36 -13.28
CA ILE A 152 -10.21 -3.04 -14.00
C ILE A 152 -10.54 -4.51 -14.36
N ARG A 153 -11.77 -4.97 -14.08
CA ARG A 153 -12.18 -6.35 -14.37
C ARG A 153 -12.69 -6.52 -15.80
#